data_AF-A0A4D5RKW7-F1
#
_entry.id   AF-A0A4D5RKW7-F1
#
_cell.length_a   1.000
_cell.length_b   1.000
_cell.length_c   1.000
_cell.angle_alpha   90.00
_cell.angle_beta   90.00
_cell.angle_gamma   90.00
#
_symmetry.space_group_name_H-M   'P 1'
#
loop_
_entity.id
_entity.type
_entity.pdbx_description
1 polymer ?
#
loop_
_entity_poly.entity_id
_entity_poly.type
_entity_poly.pdbx_seq_one_letter_code
_entity_poly.pdbx_strand_id
1 'polypeptide(L)'
;MRSSSILFIQVTLLILSTTSLCDPTMKEIKCEVCRALVKESVDLIAKADPKKKIPVGSFRLRADGTQEQKTVLYAGSETHMHDLLEQVCSSLDNYAQATHKENGELILVNLNKDIGKLSTYQVLANPDENGKLRKLCEDMLGEFEDEYIRVFSKQKVRVEPQAFKLFCEGNEDICESRATKQEL
;
A
#
# COMPACT_ATOMS: atom_id res chain seq x y z
N MET A 1 27.94 38.05 38.02
CA MET A 1 27.69 36.59 38.06
C MET A 1 26.21 36.20 37.92
N ARG A 2 25.23 36.99 38.38
CA ARG A 2 23.79 36.66 38.22
C ARG A 2 23.22 36.78 36.79
N SER A 3 23.73 37.71 35.97
CA SER A 3 23.19 37.97 34.62
C SER A 3 23.54 36.88 33.60
N SER A 4 24.76 36.33 33.64
CA SER A 4 25.18 35.25 32.73
C SER A 4 24.37 33.97 32.95
N SER A 5 24.03 33.61 34.20
CA SER A 5 23.23 32.42 34.51
C SER A 5 21.80 32.50 33.96
N ILE A 6 21.21 33.70 33.90
CA ILE A 6 19.87 33.92 33.34
C ILE A 6 19.91 33.75 31.81
N LEU A 7 20.97 34.23 31.16
CA LEU A 7 21.18 34.04 29.72
C LEU A 7 21.34 32.56 29.36
N PHE A 8 22.11 31.80 30.15
CA PHE A 8 22.29 30.36 29.92
C PHE A 8 20.98 29.57 30.08
N ILE A 9 20.13 29.94 31.06
CA ILE A 9 18.83 29.29 31.28
C ILE A 9 17.84 29.62 30.15
N GLN A 10 17.86 30.82 29.59
CA GLN A 10 17.02 31.17 28.45
C GLN A 10 17.47 30.50 27.15
N VAL A 11 18.78 30.34 26.95
CA VAL A 11 19.33 29.65 25.77
C VAL A 11 19.03 28.14 25.83
N THR A 12 19.13 27.49 26.98
CA THR A 12 18.80 26.05 27.09
C THR A 12 17.31 25.76 26.95
N LEU A 13 16.43 26.69 27.34
CA LEU A 13 14.98 26.54 27.16
C LEU A 13 14.54 26.66 25.68
N LEU A 14 15.25 27.46 24.88
CA LEU A 14 15.02 27.61 23.43
C LEU A 14 15.49 26.39 22.61
N ILE A 15 16.50 25.66 23.11
CA ILE A 15 17.03 24.45 22.45
C ILE A 15 16.12 23.23 22.71
N LEU A 16 15.34 23.24 23.80
CA LEU A 16 14.43 22.14 24.15
C LEU A 16 13.10 22.14 23.38
N SER A 17 12.79 23.21 22.65
CA SER A 17 11.53 23.39 21.91
C SER A 17 11.54 22.92 20.46
N THR A 18 12.64 22.33 19.96
CA THR A 18 12.59 21.67 18.65
C THR A 18 12.00 20.26 18.82
N THR A 19 10.68 20.19 19.02
CA THR A 19 9.94 18.99 18.67
C THR A 19 10.09 18.80 17.17
N SER A 20 10.99 17.92 16.76
CA SER A 20 11.15 17.54 15.36
C SER A 20 9.84 16.87 14.92
N LEU A 21 8.95 17.62 14.26
CA LEU A 21 8.08 17.00 13.27
C LEU A 21 9.03 16.53 12.17
N CYS A 22 9.47 15.29 12.27
CA CYS A 22 10.24 14.66 11.20
C CYS A 22 9.27 14.48 10.04
N ASP A 23 9.57 15.09 8.89
CA ASP A 23 8.84 14.78 7.68
C ASP A 23 8.93 13.28 7.41
N PRO A 24 7.84 12.64 6.94
CA PRO A 24 7.85 11.22 6.69
C PRO A 24 8.92 10.85 5.68
N THR A 25 9.67 9.81 5.99
CA THR A 25 10.69 9.28 5.09
C THR A 25 10.04 8.68 3.85
N MET A 26 10.75 8.69 2.72
CA MET A 26 10.27 8.03 1.50
C MET A 26 9.95 6.54 1.71
N LYS A 27 10.63 5.88 2.65
CA LYS A 27 10.38 4.48 3.00
C LYS A 27 9.05 4.30 3.74
N GLU A 28 8.71 5.20 4.66
CA GLU A 28 7.41 5.18 5.33
C GLU A 28 6.26 5.41 4.34
N ILE A 29 6.42 6.35 3.41
CA ILE A 29 5.43 6.60 2.35
C ILE A 29 5.28 5.38 1.44
N LYS A 30 6.39 4.79 0.97
CA LYS A 30 6.38 3.54 0.19
C LYS A 30 5.62 2.44 0.93
N CYS A 31 5.85 2.30 2.23
CA CYS A 31 5.22 1.26 3.01
C CYS A 31 3.70 1.46 3.13
N GLU A 32 3.24 2.70 3.35
CA GLU A 32 1.81 3.01 3.38
C GLU A 32 1.15 2.92 1.99
N VAL A 33 1.87 3.24 0.91
CA VAL A 33 1.42 2.96 -0.46
C VAL A 33 1.26 1.46 -0.68
N CYS A 34 2.20 0.62 -0.23
CA CYS A 34 2.08 -0.82 -0.34
C CYS A 34 0.89 -1.36 0.48
N ARG A 35 0.63 -0.79 1.67
CA ARG A 35 -0.56 -1.12 2.46
C ARG A 35 -1.85 -0.82 1.70
N ALA A 36 -1.96 0.36 1.09
CA ALA A 36 -3.12 0.75 0.29
C ALA A 36 -3.29 -0.17 -0.94
N LEU A 37 -2.20 -0.47 -1.64
CA LEU A 37 -2.15 -1.41 -2.76
C LEU A 37 -2.70 -2.78 -2.35
N VAL A 38 -2.16 -3.39 -1.28
CA VAL A 38 -2.61 -4.69 -0.79
C VAL A 38 -4.09 -4.68 -0.45
N LYS A 39 -4.55 -3.63 0.26
CA LYS A 39 -5.94 -3.46 0.65
C LYS A 39 -6.87 -3.44 -0.56
N GLU A 40 -6.56 -2.60 -1.54
CA GLU A 40 -7.38 -2.43 -2.74
C GLU A 40 -7.33 -3.67 -3.64
N SER A 41 -6.19 -4.36 -3.72
CA SER A 41 -6.09 -5.66 -4.39
C SER A 41 -7.02 -6.70 -3.75
N VAL A 42 -7.00 -6.86 -2.43
CA VAL A 42 -7.89 -7.80 -1.73
C VAL A 42 -9.36 -7.45 -1.95
N ASP A 43 -9.71 -6.16 -1.85
CA ASP A 43 -11.08 -5.67 -2.08
C ASP A 43 -11.56 -5.94 -3.51
N LEU A 44 -10.73 -5.66 -4.52
CA LEU A 44 -11.06 -5.87 -5.93
C LEU A 44 -11.15 -7.36 -6.26
N ILE A 45 -10.27 -8.18 -5.70
CA ILE A 45 -10.32 -9.63 -5.86
C ILE A 45 -11.60 -10.22 -5.29
N ALA A 46 -12.04 -9.73 -4.13
CA ALA A 46 -13.28 -10.17 -3.49
C ALA A 46 -14.54 -9.78 -4.29
N LYS A 47 -14.48 -8.72 -5.10
CA LYS A 47 -15.59 -8.25 -5.95
C LYS A 47 -15.69 -8.98 -7.29
N ALA A 48 -14.68 -9.73 -7.69
CA ALA A 48 -14.68 -10.46 -8.96
C ALA A 48 -15.79 -11.53 -9.00
N ASP A 49 -16.43 -11.70 -10.16
CA ASP A 49 -17.45 -12.73 -10.34
C ASP A 49 -16.84 -14.14 -10.14
N PRO A 50 -17.28 -14.90 -9.12
CA PRO A 50 -16.74 -16.21 -8.81
C PRO A 50 -17.07 -17.27 -9.88
N LYS A 51 -18.02 -17.01 -10.78
CA LYS A 51 -18.45 -17.94 -11.84
C LYS A 51 -17.83 -17.64 -13.21
N LYS A 52 -17.27 -16.43 -13.39
CA LYS A 52 -16.64 -16.04 -14.66
C LYS A 52 -15.48 -16.97 -14.97
N LYS A 53 -15.52 -17.59 -16.15
CA LYS A 53 -14.45 -18.43 -16.69
C LYS A 53 -13.83 -17.77 -17.91
N ILE A 54 -12.53 -17.93 -18.07
CA ILE A 54 -11.78 -17.44 -19.22
C ILE A 54 -11.02 -18.59 -19.90
N PRO A 55 -10.89 -18.57 -21.24
CA PRO A 55 -10.04 -19.50 -21.96
C PRO A 55 -8.57 -19.17 -21.68
N VAL A 56 -7.73 -20.19 -21.48
CA VAL A 56 -6.28 -20.05 -21.28
C VAL A 56 -5.52 -21.09 -22.08
N GLY A 57 -4.23 -20.81 -22.33
CA GLY A 57 -3.35 -21.70 -23.08
C GLY A 57 -3.44 -21.52 -24.59
N SER A 58 -2.62 -22.28 -25.32
CA SER A 58 -2.51 -22.18 -26.77
C SER A 58 -3.69 -22.82 -27.49
N PHE A 59 -4.17 -22.19 -28.56
CA PHE A 59 -5.15 -22.70 -29.51
C PHE A 59 -4.60 -23.84 -30.41
N ARG A 60 -3.96 -24.85 -29.82
CA ARG A 60 -3.38 -25.96 -30.58
C ARG A 60 -4.49 -26.88 -31.08
N LEU A 61 -4.52 -27.07 -32.40
CA LEU A 61 -5.34 -28.09 -33.05
C LEU A 61 -4.68 -29.44 -32.86
N ARG A 62 -5.48 -30.46 -32.51
CA ARG A 62 -5.05 -31.85 -32.53
C ARG A 62 -4.95 -32.35 -33.98
N ALA A 63 -4.28 -33.49 -34.16
CA ALA A 63 -4.10 -34.10 -35.49
C ALA A 63 -5.43 -34.50 -36.16
N ASP A 64 -6.51 -34.66 -35.40
CA ASP A 64 -7.87 -34.93 -35.88
C ASP A 64 -8.67 -33.67 -36.24
N GLY A 65 -8.04 -32.48 -36.18
CA GLY A 65 -8.69 -31.20 -36.44
C GLY A 65 -9.54 -30.66 -35.29
N THR A 66 -9.63 -31.36 -34.16
CA THR A 66 -10.34 -30.88 -32.98
C THR A 66 -9.48 -29.90 -32.17
N GLN A 67 -10.14 -28.97 -31.48
CA GLN A 67 -9.51 -27.99 -30.61
C GLN A 67 -9.95 -28.23 -29.17
N GLU A 68 -8.99 -28.40 -28.26
CA GLU A 68 -9.27 -28.44 -26.83
C GLU A 68 -8.81 -27.13 -26.19
N GLN A 69 -9.77 -26.26 -25.85
CA GLN A 69 -9.49 -25.02 -25.14
C GLN A 69 -9.60 -25.26 -23.63
N LYS A 70 -8.49 -25.08 -22.90
CA LYS A 70 -8.52 -25.10 -21.44
C LYS A 70 -9.22 -23.85 -20.93
N THR A 71 -10.05 -24.00 -19.90
CA THR A 71 -10.69 -22.88 -19.21
C THR A 71 -10.32 -22.88 -17.73
N VAL A 72 -10.23 -21.69 -17.14
CA VAL A 72 -10.00 -21.49 -15.70
C VAL A 72 -10.97 -20.43 -15.17
N LEU A 73 -11.14 -20.39 -13.84
CA LEU A 73 -11.85 -19.29 -13.20
C LEU A 73 -11.06 -18.00 -13.35
N TYR A 74 -11.75 -16.90 -13.65
CA TYR A 74 -11.14 -15.58 -13.75
C TYR A 74 -10.64 -15.09 -12.39
N ALA A 75 -11.48 -15.17 -11.35
CA ALA A 75 -11.15 -14.69 -10.03
C ALA A 75 -9.89 -15.39 -9.46
N GLY A 76 -8.85 -14.59 -9.21
CA GLY A 76 -7.55 -15.05 -8.71
C GLY A 76 -6.67 -15.76 -9.75
N SER A 77 -7.04 -15.72 -11.04
CA SER A 77 -6.13 -16.11 -12.12
C SER A 77 -5.05 -15.06 -12.33
N GLU A 78 -3.94 -15.47 -12.94
CA GLU A 78 -2.88 -14.56 -13.37
C GLU A 78 -3.40 -13.46 -14.30
N THR A 79 -4.25 -13.80 -15.27
CA THR A 79 -4.92 -12.82 -16.14
C THR A 79 -5.69 -11.77 -15.33
N HIS A 80 -6.42 -12.19 -14.30
CA HIS A 80 -7.09 -11.24 -13.42
C HIS A 80 -6.11 -10.36 -12.63
N MET A 81 -4.94 -10.87 -12.22
CA MET A 81 -3.95 -10.04 -11.54
C MET A 81 -3.40 -8.95 -12.46
N HIS A 82 -3.10 -9.30 -13.72
CA HIS A 82 -2.69 -8.36 -14.76
C HIS A 82 -3.74 -7.26 -14.99
N ASP A 83 -5.02 -7.63 -15.10
CA ASP A 83 -6.11 -6.67 -15.26
C ASP A 83 -6.26 -5.72 -14.05
N LEU A 84 -5.85 -6.16 -12.86
CA LEU A 84 -5.97 -5.36 -11.63
C LEU A 84 -4.82 -4.39 -11.40
N LEU A 85 -3.64 -4.57 -12.02
CA LEU A 85 -2.45 -3.75 -11.76
C LEU A 85 -2.75 -2.25 -11.88
N GLU A 86 -3.34 -1.84 -13.00
CA GLU A 86 -3.71 -0.44 -13.26
C GLU A 86 -4.87 0.03 -12.36
N GLN A 87 -5.85 -0.83 -12.14
CA GLN A 87 -7.05 -0.49 -11.35
C GLN A 87 -6.71 -0.22 -9.88
N VAL A 88 -5.78 -1.00 -9.31
CA VAL A 88 -5.33 -0.84 -7.93
C VAL A 88 -4.63 0.51 -7.78
N CYS A 89 -3.65 0.85 -8.62
CA CYS A 89 -2.95 2.13 -8.50
C CYS A 89 -3.85 3.33 -8.81
N SER A 90 -4.80 3.20 -9.73
CA SER A 90 -5.81 4.25 -9.98
C SER A 90 -6.66 4.57 -8.75
N SER A 91 -6.88 3.61 -7.85
CA SER A 91 -7.63 3.87 -6.62
C SER A 91 -6.92 4.86 -5.68
N LEU A 92 -5.58 4.97 -5.76
CA LEU A 92 -4.77 5.89 -4.95
C LEU A 92 -4.98 7.37 -5.30
N ASP A 93 -5.64 7.69 -6.41
CA ASP A 93 -6.09 9.07 -6.69
C ASP A 93 -7.07 9.59 -5.62
N ASN A 94 -7.74 8.69 -4.89
CA ASN A 94 -8.67 9.03 -3.81
C ASN A 94 -8.02 8.97 -2.41
N TYR A 95 -6.73 8.70 -2.34
CA TYR A 95 -5.99 8.61 -1.09
C TYR A 95 -5.29 9.92 -0.77
N ALA A 96 -5.16 10.21 0.52
CA ALA A 96 -4.35 11.30 1.02
C ALA A 96 -3.50 10.84 2.19
N GLN A 97 -2.32 11.44 2.33
CA GLN A 97 -1.52 11.31 3.54
C GLN A 97 -2.27 11.92 4.73
N ALA A 98 -2.19 11.26 5.88
CA ALA A 98 -2.74 11.75 7.13
C ALA A 98 -1.84 11.34 8.29
N THR A 99 -1.80 12.15 9.33
CA THR A 99 -1.05 11.85 10.56
C THR A 99 -2.00 11.63 11.73
N HIS A 100 -1.67 10.67 12.59
CA HIS A 100 -2.42 10.47 13.82
C HIS A 100 -2.24 11.70 14.73
N LYS A 101 -3.34 12.22 15.27
CA LYS A 101 -3.35 13.51 16.00
C LYS A 101 -2.51 13.51 17.27
N GLU A 102 -2.28 12.34 17.87
CA GLU A 102 -1.58 12.24 19.17
C GLU A 102 -0.10 11.86 19.04
N ASN A 103 0.25 10.98 18.11
CA ASN A 103 1.60 10.39 18.03
C ASN A 103 2.33 10.74 16.71
N GLY A 104 1.65 11.42 15.77
CA GLY A 104 2.21 11.84 14.49
C GLY A 104 2.40 10.72 13.46
N GLU A 105 1.91 9.50 13.71
CA GLU A 105 2.08 8.37 12.78
C GLU A 105 1.45 8.66 11.41
N LEU A 106 2.25 8.55 10.34
CA LEU A 106 1.79 8.66 8.95
C LEU A 106 0.97 7.42 8.57
N ILE A 107 -0.18 7.68 7.94
CA ILE A 107 -0.99 6.69 7.24
C ILE A 107 -1.48 7.26 5.91
N LEU A 108 -1.97 6.39 5.02
CA LEU A 108 -2.82 6.79 3.91
C LEU A 108 -4.30 6.53 4.23
N VAL A 109 -5.15 7.54 4.02
CA VAL A 109 -6.61 7.43 4.18
C VAL A 109 -7.30 7.55 2.84
N ASN A 110 -8.24 6.64 2.56
CA ASN A 110 -9.11 6.77 1.38
C ASN A 110 -10.22 7.78 1.69
N LEU A 111 -10.23 8.94 1.03
CA LEU A 111 -11.16 10.02 1.32
C LEU A 111 -12.63 9.64 1.07
N ASN A 112 -12.89 8.62 0.24
CA ASN A 112 -14.24 8.14 -0.05
C ASN A 112 -14.71 7.02 0.90
N LYS A 113 -13.79 6.21 1.45
CA LYS A 113 -14.12 5.02 2.27
C LYS A 113 -13.82 5.20 3.76
N ASP A 114 -12.83 6.00 4.11
CA ASP A 114 -12.24 6.10 5.46
C ASP A 114 -12.61 7.41 6.19
N ILE A 115 -13.74 8.05 5.84
CA ILE A 115 -14.18 9.32 6.46
C ILE A 115 -14.24 9.21 7.99
N GLY A 116 -14.62 8.04 8.52
CA GLY A 116 -14.65 7.79 9.97
C GLY A 116 -13.30 7.89 10.67
N LYS A 117 -12.17 7.71 9.95
CA LYS A 117 -10.81 7.83 10.53
C LYS A 117 -10.40 9.28 10.77
N LEU A 118 -11.10 10.27 10.18
CA LEU A 118 -10.78 11.69 10.32
C LEU A 118 -11.00 12.25 11.74
N SER A 119 -11.71 11.52 12.61
CA SER A 119 -11.77 11.85 14.04
C SER A 119 -10.41 11.70 14.71
N THR A 120 -9.63 10.70 14.30
CA THR A 120 -8.37 10.30 14.93
C THR A 120 -7.15 10.80 14.14
N TYR A 121 -7.30 10.95 12.83
CA TYR A 121 -6.24 11.36 11.92
C TYR A 121 -6.49 12.74 11.33
N GLN A 122 -5.43 13.50 11.10
CA GLN A 122 -5.44 14.79 10.43
C GLN A 122 -4.88 14.62 9.02
N VAL A 123 -5.69 14.95 8.00
CA VAL A 123 -5.25 14.89 6.60
C VAL A 123 -4.21 15.97 6.33
N LEU A 124 -3.13 15.58 5.65
CA LEU A 124 -2.12 16.47 5.11
C LEU A 124 -2.60 16.98 3.74
N ALA A 125 -3.04 18.24 3.72
CA ALA A 125 -3.57 18.89 2.53
C ALA A 125 -2.45 19.37 1.60
N ASN A 126 -1.63 18.44 1.09
CA ASN A 126 -0.59 18.71 0.11
C ASN A 126 -0.93 18.01 -1.23
N PRO A 127 -1.56 18.72 -2.19
CA PRO A 127 -1.97 18.14 -3.46
C PRO A 127 -0.81 17.58 -4.29
N ASP A 128 0.37 18.20 -4.22
CA ASP A 128 1.54 17.76 -5.01
C ASP A 128 2.11 16.45 -4.46
N GLU A 129 2.09 16.25 -3.15
CA GLU A 129 2.51 15.00 -2.52
C GLU A 129 1.46 13.90 -2.66
N ASN A 130 0.18 14.22 -2.44
CA ASN A 130 -0.91 13.27 -2.61
C ASN A 130 -1.05 12.84 -4.08
N GLY A 131 -0.79 13.75 -5.03
CA GLY A 131 -0.79 13.46 -6.47
C GLY A 131 0.32 12.50 -6.93
N LYS A 132 1.35 12.28 -6.10
CA LYS A 132 2.44 11.33 -6.39
C LYS A 132 2.14 9.90 -5.93
N LEU A 133 1.11 9.68 -5.11
CA LEU A 133 0.82 8.37 -4.52
C LEU A 133 0.53 7.30 -5.59
N ARG A 134 -0.29 7.64 -6.61
CA ARG A 134 -0.54 6.76 -7.74
C ARG A 134 0.76 6.41 -8.46
N LYS A 135 1.59 7.42 -8.79
CA LYS A 135 2.86 7.21 -9.49
C LYS A 135 3.80 6.29 -8.71
N LEU A 136 3.87 6.47 -7.39
CA LEU A 136 4.67 5.60 -6.53
C LEU A 136 4.16 4.15 -6.51
N CYS A 137 2.85 3.96 -6.55
CA CYS A 137 2.24 2.62 -6.71
C CYS A 137 2.57 2.01 -8.08
N GLU A 138 2.45 2.78 -9.16
CA GLU A 138 2.78 2.32 -10.52
C GLU A 138 4.25 1.91 -10.63
N ASP A 139 5.16 2.72 -10.09
CA ASP A 139 6.59 2.42 -10.07
C ASP A 139 6.88 1.14 -9.27
N MET A 140 6.21 0.96 -8.12
CA MET A 140 6.31 -0.24 -7.28
C MET A 140 5.78 -1.50 -7.98
N LEU A 141 4.60 -1.43 -8.61
CA LEU A 141 4.06 -2.56 -9.36
C LEU A 141 4.89 -2.89 -10.59
N GLY A 142 5.50 -1.89 -11.24
CA GLY A 142 6.43 -2.12 -12.35
C GLY A 142 7.69 -2.86 -11.91
N GLU A 143 8.18 -2.62 -10.69
CA GLU A 143 9.35 -3.31 -10.14
C GLU A 143 9.02 -4.71 -9.59
N PHE A 144 7.86 -4.87 -8.95
CA PHE A 144 7.49 -6.08 -8.20
C PHE A 144 6.31 -6.85 -8.81
N GLU A 145 6.06 -6.71 -10.11
CA GLU A 145 4.94 -7.32 -10.83
C GLU A 145 4.89 -8.85 -10.64
N ASP A 146 6.01 -9.54 -10.82
CA ASP A 146 6.10 -10.99 -10.71
C ASP A 146 5.73 -11.48 -9.29
N GLU A 147 6.17 -10.74 -8.26
CA GLU A 147 5.87 -11.09 -6.87
C GLU A 147 4.42 -10.76 -6.53
N TYR A 148 3.89 -9.65 -7.05
CA TYR A 148 2.48 -9.31 -6.96
C TYR A 148 1.61 -10.44 -7.53
N ILE A 149 1.89 -10.88 -8.76
CA ILE A 149 1.18 -11.98 -9.40
C ILE A 149 1.33 -13.25 -8.56
N ARG A 150 2.53 -13.57 -8.05
CA ARG A 150 2.76 -14.76 -7.22
C ARG A 150 1.91 -14.75 -5.95
N VAL A 151 1.82 -13.61 -5.26
CA VAL A 151 1.13 -13.46 -3.96
C VAL A 151 -0.39 -13.46 -4.14
N PHE A 152 -0.91 -12.74 -5.13
CA PHE A 152 -2.34 -12.50 -5.28
C PHE A 152 -3.03 -13.50 -6.23
N SER A 153 -2.28 -14.22 -7.07
CA SER A 153 -2.84 -15.33 -7.87
C SER A 153 -2.97 -16.64 -7.06
N LYS A 154 -3.66 -17.63 -7.62
CA LYS A 154 -3.77 -19.01 -7.10
C LYS A 154 -4.69 -19.22 -5.88
N GLN A 155 -5.58 -18.28 -5.58
CA GLN A 155 -6.58 -18.40 -4.49
C GLN A 155 -6.00 -18.56 -3.06
N LYS A 156 -4.69 -18.37 -2.86
CA LYS A 156 -4.03 -18.70 -1.59
C LYS A 156 -4.04 -17.60 -0.53
N VAL A 157 -4.32 -16.35 -0.92
CA VAL A 157 -4.31 -15.20 -0.01
C VAL A 157 -5.56 -14.35 -0.26
N ARG A 158 -6.42 -14.20 0.75
CA ARG A 158 -7.67 -13.42 0.67
C ARG A 158 -7.87 -12.44 1.83
N VAL A 159 -6.86 -12.29 2.67
CA VAL A 159 -6.93 -11.43 3.85
C VAL A 159 -5.75 -10.47 3.85
N GLU A 160 -6.05 -9.20 4.14
CA GLU A 160 -5.10 -8.08 4.13
C GLU A 160 -3.81 -8.39 4.91
N PRO A 161 -3.84 -8.96 6.15
CA PRO A 161 -2.60 -9.15 6.92
C PRO A 161 -1.61 -10.14 6.30
N GLN A 162 -2.13 -11.23 5.71
CA GLN A 162 -1.29 -12.24 5.08
C GLN A 162 -0.69 -11.71 3.77
N ALA A 163 -1.48 -10.99 2.98
CA ALA A 163 -1.01 -10.37 1.74
C ALA A 163 0.04 -9.29 2.02
N PHE A 164 -0.19 -8.46 3.03
CA PHE A 164 0.74 -7.41 3.43
C PHE A 164 2.09 -7.99 3.84
N LYS A 165 2.09 -9.04 4.67
CA LYS A 165 3.33 -9.70 5.09
C LYS A 165 4.10 -10.30 3.91
N LEU A 166 3.41 -10.96 2.98
CA LEU A 166 4.06 -11.63 1.84
C LEU A 166 4.59 -10.64 0.80
N PHE A 167 3.87 -9.56 0.55
CA PHE A 167 4.22 -8.61 -0.51
C PHE A 167 5.04 -7.41 0.00
N CYS A 168 4.59 -6.76 1.07
CA CYS A 168 5.22 -5.53 1.56
C CYS A 168 6.40 -5.82 2.51
N GLU A 169 6.23 -6.68 3.51
CA GLU A 169 7.31 -6.99 4.48
C GLU A 169 8.29 -8.04 3.96
N GLY A 170 7.90 -8.82 2.94
CA GLY A 170 8.79 -9.75 2.26
C GLY A 170 9.88 -9.06 1.43
N ASN A 171 9.82 -7.73 1.32
CA ASN A 171 10.71 -6.92 0.52
C ASN A 171 11.19 -5.68 1.30
N GLU A 172 12.45 -5.71 1.73
CA GLU A 172 13.04 -4.65 2.57
C GLU A 172 13.12 -3.29 1.86
N ASP A 173 13.05 -3.26 0.52
CA ASP A 173 13.02 -2.03 -0.28
C ASP A 173 11.63 -1.36 -0.28
N ILE A 174 10.59 -2.09 0.15
CA ILE A 174 9.20 -1.61 0.26
C ILE A 174 8.87 -1.22 1.70
N CYS A 175 8.93 -2.19 2.62
CA CYS A 175 8.65 -2.00 4.04
C CYS A 175 9.70 -2.74 4.88
N GLU A 176 10.18 -2.10 5.94
CA GLU A 176 10.79 -2.87 7.03
C GLU A 176 9.69 -3.58 7.82
N SER A 177 9.89 -4.87 8.09
CA SER A 177 9.04 -5.58 9.05
C SER A 177 9.09 -4.82 10.37
N ARG A 178 7.95 -4.27 10.82
CA ARG A 178 7.88 -3.67 12.14
C ARG A 178 7.95 -4.83 13.13
N ALA A 179 9.15 -5.16 13.62
CA ALA A 179 9.28 -5.95 14.83
C ALA A 179 8.40 -5.24 15.88
N THR A 180 7.37 -5.93 16.35
CA THR A 180 6.36 -5.43 17.28
C THR A 180 7.07 -4.75 18.45
N LYS A 181 7.18 -3.41 18.42
CA LYS A 181 7.41 -2.60 19.62
C LYS A 181 6.07 -2.47 20.35
N GLN A 182 5.54 -3.62 20.74
CA GLN A 182 4.53 -3.78 21.76
C GLN A 182 5.03 -4.96 22.59
N GLU A 183 5.95 -4.65 23.50
CA GLU A 183 6.28 -5.35 24.75
C GLU A 183 7.64 -4.82 25.27
N LEU A 184 7.60 -3.65 25.93
CA LEU A 184 8.24 -3.42 27.23
C LEU A 184 7.69 -2.14 27.87
#